data_AF-A0A1E4ER01-F1
#
_entry.id   AF-A0A1E4ER01-F1
#
_cell.length_a   1.000
_cell.length_b   1.000
_cell.length_c   1.000
_cell.angle_alpha   90.00
_cell.angle_beta   90.00
_cell.angle_gamma   90.00
#
_symmetry.space_group_name_H-M   'P 1'
#
loop_
_entity.id
_entity.type
_entity.pdbx_description
1 polymer ?
#
loop_
_entity_poly.entity_id
_entity_poly.type
_entity_poly.pdbx_seq_one_letter_code
_entity_poly.pdbx_strand_id
1 'polypeptide(L)'
;MEDEDSLGYFQALGQMSMVECPACGESTSGYSEFCEACGESLGQDPDVALDLVAGAEAQKRAMFRKVAMGESTNLLKLKGARDGLLAGTLKTDDYLAIIDEVLQFVSSAVDLYESDYMKHQLTQMPPDAVKIYHEMFGAAREMRAGLQRMASYGEKRDMAEVEGGLRDVEGGLWRVDAAQDVAAQKGEEAAAAAGE
;
A
#
# COMPACT_ATOMS: atom_id res chain seq x y z
N MET A 1 23.37 11.09 17.98
CA MET A 1 23.73 10.48 16.68
C MET A 1 22.87 9.23 16.40
N GLU A 2 21.74 9.06 17.09
CA GLU A 2 20.77 7.97 16.88
C GLU A 2 19.44 8.49 16.28
N ASP A 3 19.27 9.81 16.16
CA ASP A 3 17.99 10.44 15.80
C ASP A 3 17.81 10.69 14.29
N GLU A 4 18.88 10.95 13.54
CA GLU A 4 18.79 11.23 12.08
C GLU A 4 18.35 10.01 11.25
N ASP A 5 18.76 8.79 11.62
CA ASP A 5 18.35 7.57 10.92
C ASP A 5 16.86 7.25 11.13
N SER A 6 16.30 7.60 12.29
CA SER A 6 14.91 7.28 12.64
C SER A 6 13.90 7.98 11.72
N LEU A 7 14.18 9.23 11.33
CA LEU A 7 13.35 10.03 10.44
C LEU A 7 13.23 9.39 9.04
N GLY A 8 14.35 8.87 8.52
CA GLY A 8 14.41 8.20 7.22
C GLY A 8 13.53 6.95 7.16
N TYR A 9 13.48 6.17 8.25
CA TYR A 9 12.64 4.96 8.31
C TYR A 9 11.14 5.26 8.33
N PHE A 10 10.69 6.25 9.11
CA PHE A 10 9.26 6.62 9.13
C PHE A 10 8.81 7.25 7.82
N GLN A 11 9.68 8.04 7.18
CA GLN A 11 9.42 8.60 5.86
C GLN A 11 9.37 7.52 4.76
N ALA A 12 10.28 6.55 4.80
CA ALA A 12 10.29 5.40 3.89
C ALA A 12 9.06 4.50 4.08
N LEU A 13 8.64 4.22 5.32
CA LEU A 13 7.40 3.47 5.59
C LEU A 13 6.15 4.22 5.09
N GLY A 14 6.15 5.55 5.18
CA GLY A 14 5.14 6.38 4.53
C GLY A 14 5.18 6.28 2.99
N GLN A 15 6.36 6.19 2.38
CA GLN A 15 6.57 6.08 0.93
C GLN A 15 6.36 4.68 0.35
N MET A 16 6.41 3.63 1.18
CA MET A 16 6.01 2.25 0.80
C MET A 16 4.51 2.11 0.57
N SER A 17 3.74 3.19 0.77
CA SER A 17 2.33 3.23 0.46
C SER A 17 2.07 3.51 -1.01
N MET A 18 0.94 3.02 -1.50
CA MET A 18 0.52 3.20 -2.88
C MET A 18 0.42 4.70 -3.19
N VAL A 19 1.21 5.18 -4.15
CA VAL A 19 1.13 6.54 -4.70
C VAL A 19 0.28 6.51 -5.95
N GLU A 20 -0.45 7.58 -6.24
CA GLU A 20 -1.08 7.71 -7.55
C GLU A 20 -0.02 7.95 -8.63
N CYS A 21 -0.08 7.19 -9.72
CA CYS A 21 0.69 7.49 -10.91
C CYS A 21 0.29 8.88 -11.41
N PRO A 22 1.24 9.81 -11.62
CA PRO A 22 0.94 11.16 -12.05
C PRO A 22 0.35 11.24 -13.48
N ALA A 23 0.51 10.19 -14.28
CA ALA A 23 0.00 10.13 -15.65
C ALA A 23 -1.42 9.56 -15.75
N CYS A 24 -1.73 8.47 -15.04
CA CYS A 24 -3.02 7.81 -15.15
C CYS A 24 -3.90 7.89 -13.89
N GLY A 25 -3.37 8.38 -12.77
CA GLY A 25 -4.06 8.42 -11.48
C GLY A 25 -4.21 7.05 -10.81
N GLU A 26 -3.67 5.99 -11.39
CA GLU A 26 -3.79 4.65 -10.81
C GLU A 26 -2.81 4.47 -9.65
N SER A 27 -3.27 3.83 -8.57
CA SER A 27 -2.41 3.46 -7.45
C SER A 27 -1.26 2.55 -7.91
N THR A 28 -0.03 2.96 -7.62
CA THR A 28 1.21 2.26 -7.93
C THR A 28 2.14 2.27 -6.72
N SER A 29 3.13 1.39 -6.67
CA SER A 29 4.13 1.44 -5.59
C SER A 29 5.03 2.66 -5.82
N GLY A 30 5.34 3.41 -4.75
CA GLY A 30 6.33 4.50 -4.81
C GLY A 30 7.74 4.04 -5.14
N TYR A 31 7.96 2.73 -5.17
CA TYR A 31 9.21 2.10 -5.57
C TYR A 31 9.16 1.45 -6.97
N SER A 32 8.02 1.47 -7.66
CA SER A 32 7.94 0.96 -9.03
C SER A 32 8.59 1.95 -10.01
N GLU A 33 9.46 1.48 -10.90
CA GLU A 33 10.11 2.34 -11.92
C GLU A 33 9.11 2.78 -13.01
N PHE A 34 8.08 1.96 -13.21
CA PHE A 34 7.03 2.16 -14.19
C PHE A 34 5.67 1.91 -13.54
N CYS A 35 4.68 2.69 -13.94
CA CYS A 35 3.30 2.43 -13.59
C CYS A 35 2.83 1.15 -14.28
N GLU A 36 2.43 0.14 -13.52
CA GLU A 36 1.95 -1.14 -14.07
C GLU A 36 0.66 -0.98 -14.90
N ALA A 37 -0.11 0.09 -14.66
CA ALA A 37 -1.38 0.33 -15.36
C ALA A 37 -1.23 1.06 -16.70
N CYS A 38 -0.33 2.04 -16.79
CA CYS A 38 -0.19 2.85 -18.01
C CYS A 38 1.20 2.75 -18.67
N GLY A 39 2.15 2.09 -18.03
CA GLY A 39 3.54 1.96 -18.49
C GLY A 39 4.34 3.26 -18.40
N GLU A 40 3.76 4.35 -17.87
CA GLU A 40 4.48 5.61 -17.69
C GLU A 40 5.66 5.38 -16.74
N SER A 41 6.82 5.92 -17.10
CA SER A 41 7.95 5.95 -16.19
C SER A 41 7.60 6.86 -15.02
N LEU A 42 7.68 6.32 -13.80
CA LEU A 42 7.39 7.06 -12.58
C LEU A 42 8.57 7.96 -12.16
N GLY A 43 9.60 8.05 -13.01
CA GLY A 43 10.82 8.79 -12.77
C GLY A 43 11.67 8.04 -11.75
N GLN A 44 12.54 7.15 -12.24
CA GLN A 44 13.71 6.79 -11.46
C GLN A 44 14.84 7.76 -11.78
N ASP A 45 15.33 8.44 -10.75
CA ASP A 45 16.73 8.79 -10.72
C ASP A 45 17.49 7.50 -10.35
N PRO A 46 18.31 6.92 -11.26
CA PRO A 46 18.98 5.63 -11.06
C PRO A 46 20.05 5.66 -9.96
N ASP A 47 20.30 6.82 -9.34
CA ASP A 47 21.13 6.95 -8.13
C ASP A 47 20.33 6.94 -6.81
N VAL A 48 19.00 6.73 -6.82
CA VAL A 48 18.18 6.58 -5.60
C VAL A 48 18.15 5.11 -5.15
N ALA A 49 19.33 4.48 -5.09
CA ALA A 49 19.54 3.32 -4.25
C ALA A 49 19.65 3.82 -2.80
N LEU A 50 18.52 4.09 -2.13
CA LEU A 50 18.52 4.61 -0.74
C LEU A 50 19.55 5.74 -0.55
N ASP A 51 19.44 6.84 -1.30
CA ASP A 51 20.09 8.08 -0.83
C ASP A 51 19.23 8.70 0.28
N LEU A 52 19.22 8.01 1.44
CA LEU A 52 18.62 8.47 2.69
C LEU A 52 19.43 9.62 3.32
N VAL A 53 20.49 10.11 2.68
CA VAL A 53 21.41 11.09 3.27
C VAL A 53 21.90 12.13 2.24
N ALA A 54 21.02 12.75 1.45
CA ALA A 54 21.32 14.07 0.87
C ALA A 54 20.09 14.73 0.24
N GLY A 55 19.56 15.78 0.88
CA GLY A 55 18.77 16.79 0.16
C GLY A 55 17.50 17.27 0.84
N ALA A 56 17.62 17.72 2.09
CA ALA A 56 16.56 18.36 2.89
C ALA A 56 15.93 19.65 2.30
N GLU A 57 16.15 19.97 1.02
CA GLU A 57 15.56 21.15 0.36
C GLU A 57 14.68 20.85 -0.85
N ALA A 58 14.82 19.69 -1.53
CA ALA A 58 13.93 19.31 -2.64
C ALA A 58 12.69 18.52 -2.17
N GLN A 59 12.80 17.82 -1.04
CA GLN A 59 11.74 16.98 -0.45
C GLN A 59 10.64 17.76 0.29
N LYS A 60 10.75 19.09 0.44
CA LYS A 60 9.70 19.92 1.06
C LYS A 60 8.41 20.05 0.23
N ARG A 61 8.34 19.44 -0.96
CA ARG A 61 7.20 19.61 -1.90
C ARG A 61 6.69 18.36 -2.60
N ALA A 62 7.20 17.17 -2.31
CA ALA A 62 6.50 15.93 -2.67
C ALA A 62 5.55 15.59 -1.53
N MET A 63 4.43 16.33 -1.47
CA MET A 63 3.34 16.07 -0.52
C MET A 63 2.96 14.60 -0.59
N PHE A 64 3.03 13.93 0.55
CA PHE A 64 2.26 12.73 0.86
C PHE A 64 0.78 13.01 0.58
N ARG A 65 0.34 12.76 -0.65
CA ARG A 65 -1.09 12.81 -0.96
C ARG A 65 -1.67 11.46 -0.57
N LYS A 66 -1.93 11.31 0.72
CA LYS A 66 -2.75 10.22 1.26
C LYS A 66 -4.04 10.19 0.45
N VAL A 67 -4.23 9.13 -0.35
CA VAL A 67 -5.47 8.95 -1.10
C VAL A 67 -6.56 8.70 -0.06
N ALA A 68 -7.60 9.54 -0.04
CA ALA A 68 -8.69 9.33 0.89
C ALA A 68 -9.33 7.96 0.60
N MET A 69 -9.70 7.21 1.63
CA MET A 69 -10.34 5.89 1.49
C MET A 69 -11.49 5.83 0.47
N GLY A 70 -12.28 6.90 0.37
CA GLY A 70 -13.38 7.02 -0.60
C GLY A 70 -12.94 7.20 -2.06
N GLU A 71 -11.65 7.46 -2.28
CA GLU A 71 -11.00 7.68 -3.57
C GLU A 71 -10.11 6.49 -3.97
N SER A 72 -10.02 5.43 -3.15
CA SER A 72 -9.28 4.22 -3.52
C SER A 72 -9.92 3.55 -4.73
N THR A 73 -9.28 3.70 -5.90
CA THR A 73 -9.73 3.15 -7.18
C THR A 73 -9.96 1.64 -7.08
N ASN A 74 -9.05 0.92 -6.41
CA ASN A 74 -9.18 -0.53 -6.21
C ASN A 74 -10.37 -0.89 -5.33
N LEU A 75 -10.63 -0.17 -4.24
CA LEU A 75 -11.79 -0.44 -3.40
C LEU A 75 -13.11 -0.14 -4.14
N LEU A 76 -13.16 0.95 -4.91
CA LEU A 76 -14.32 1.28 -5.74
C LEU A 76 -14.55 0.23 -6.84
N LYS A 77 -13.49 -0.24 -7.50
CA LYS A 77 -13.53 -1.35 -8.46
C LYS A 77 -14.12 -2.62 -7.83
N LEU A 78 -13.63 -3.04 -6.67
CA LEU A 78 -14.13 -4.22 -5.95
C LEU A 78 -15.60 -4.09 -5.54
N LYS A 79 -16.01 -2.91 -5.05
CA LYS A 79 -17.42 -2.63 -4.70
C LYS A 79 -18.33 -2.70 -5.92
N GLY A 80 -17.91 -2.07 -7.03
CA GLY A 80 -18.62 -2.12 -8.30
C GLY A 80 -18.72 -3.54 -8.84
N ALA A 81 -17.66 -4.34 -8.70
CA ALA A 81 -17.66 -5.74 -9.10
C ALA A 81 -18.66 -6.57 -8.28
N ARG A 82 -18.68 -6.40 -6.95
CA ARG A 82 -19.66 -7.03 -6.06
C ARG A 82 -21.09 -6.63 -6.40
N ASP A 83 -21.34 -5.33 -6.61
CA ASP A 83 -22.68 -4.82 -6.92
C ASP A 83 -23.17 -5.32 -8.28
N GLY A 84 -22.28 -5.34 -9.27
CA GLY A 84 -22.58 -5.87 -10.61
C GLY A 84 -22.84 -7.36 -10.60
N LEU A 85 -22.09 -8.12 -9.78
CA LEU A 85 -22.30 -9.55 -9.61
C LEU A 85 -23.65 -9.84 -8.92
N LEU A 86 -24.00 -9.07 -7.88
CA LEU A 86 -25.27 -9.18 -7.16
C LEU A 86 -26.47 -8.83 -8.05
N ALA A 87 -26.33 -7.80 -8.90
CA ALA A 87 -27.35 -7.37 -9.84
C ALA A 87 -27.46 -8.28 -11.08
N GLY A 88 -26.54 -9.24 -11.26
CA GLY A 88 -26.45 -10.08 -12.45
C GLY A 88 -26.03 -9.31 -13.72
N THR A 89 -25.50 -8.10 -13.58
CA THR A 89 -25.04 -7.26 -14.70
C THR A 89 -23.57 -7.50 -15.03
N LEU A 90 -22.81 -8.14 -14.14
CA LEU A 90 -21.42 -8.53 -14.33
C LEU A 90 -21.33 -10.05 -14.41
N LYS A 91 -20.63 -10.57 -15.42
CA LYS A 91 -20.39 -12.01 -15.52
C LYS A 91 -19.33 -12.44 -14.51
N THR A 92 -19.36 -13.71 -14.14
CA THR A 92 -18.39 -14.25 -13.19
C THR A 92 -16.95 -14.12 -13.68
N ASP A 93 -16.69 -14.36 -14.96
CA ASP A 93 -15.33 -14.26 -15.51
C ASP A 93 -14.81 -12.82 -15.41
N ASP A 94 -15.66 -11.83 -15.71
CA ASP A 94 -15.32 -10.40 -15.59
C ASP A 94 -15.10 -10.00 -14.11
N TYR A 95 -15.94 -10.51 -13.21
CA TYR A 95 -15.74 -10.34 -11.76
C TYR A 95 -14.39 -10.90 -11.31
N LEU A 96 -14.06 -12.14 -11.69
CA LEU A 96 -12.82 -12.80 -11.30
C LEU A 96 -11.59 -12.08 -11.86
N ALA A 97 -11.66 -11.55 -13.08
CA ALA A 97 -10.59 -10.74 -13.66
C ALA A 97 -10.32 -9.47 -12.84
N ILE A 98 -11.36 -8.79 -12.36
CA ILE A 98 -11.20 -7.62 -11.48
C ILE A 98 -10.58 -8.01 -10.14
N ILE A 99 -11.00 -9.14 -9.54
CA ILE A 99 -10.40 -9.63 -8.30
C ILE A 99 -8.92 -9.97 -8.50
N ASP A 100 -8.58 -10.63 -9.60
CA ASP A 100 -7.21 -11.04 -9.92
C ASP A 100 -6.27 -9.85 -10.12
N GLU A 101 -6.72 -8.80 -10.83
CA GLU A 101 -5.99 -7.53 -10.99
C GLU A 101 -5.60 -6.93 -9.63
N VAL A 102 -6.57 -6.81 -8.72
CA VAL A 102 -6.31 -6.23 -7.39
C VAL A 102 -5.49 -7.19 -6.52
N LEU A 103 -5.71 -8.50 -6.63
CA LEU A 103 -4.97 -9.52 -5.91
C LEU A 103 -3.50 -9.54 -6.30
N GLN A 104 -3.18 -9.38 -7.58
CA GLN A 104 -1.81 -9.30 -8.06
C GLN A 104 -1.09 -8.12 -7.39
N PHE A 105 -1.71 -6.95 -7.38
CA PHE A 105 -1.14 -5.76 -6.75
C PHE A 105 -0.84 -5.97 -5.25
N VAL A 106 -1.83 -6.46 -4.49
CA VAL A 106 -1.67 -6.70 -3.05
C VAL A 106 -0.66 -7.83 -2.79
N SER A 107 -0.61 -8.85 -3.64
CA SER A 107 0.37 -9.94 -3.50
C SER A 107 1.80 -9.44 -3.69
N SER A 108 2.06 -8.61 -4.71
CA SER A 108 3.37 -7.99 -4.91
C SER A 108 3.82 -7.18 -3.69
N ALA A 109 2.90 -6.43 -3.05
CA ALA A 109 3.22 -5.71 -1.82
C ALA A 109 3.56 -6.65 -0.65
N VAL A 110 2.79 -7.73 -0.47
CA VAL A 110 3.06 -8.74 0.56
C VAL A 110 4.40 -9.44 0.30
N ASP A 111 4.73 -9.76 -0.95
CA ASP A 111 6.00 -10.39 -1.32
C ASP A 111 7.19 -9.47 -1.04
N LEU A 112 7.05 -8.15 -1.28
CA LEU A 112 8.05 -7.16 -0.88
C LEU A 112 8.26 -7.18 0.65
N TYR A 113 7.19 -7.20 1.43
CA TYR A 113 7.26 -7.31 2.89
C TYR A 113 7.87 -8.65 3.36
N GLU A 114 7.77 -9.72 2.58
CA GLU A 114 8.37 -11.02 2.91
C GLU A 114 9.80 -11.19 2.39
N SER A 115 10.29 -10.22 1.60
CA SER A 115 11.61 -10.25 1.00
C SER A 115 12.74 -10.24 2.03
N ASP A 116 13.86 -10.87 1.69
CA ASP A 116 15.06 -10.87 2.53
C ASP A 116 15.65 -9.47 2.70
N TYR A 117 15.44 -8.59 1.70
CA TYR A 117 15.75 -7.18 1.79
C TYR A 117 15.01 -6.52 2.97
N MET A 118 13.68 -6.66 3.06
CA MET A 118 12.93 -6.07 4.17
C MET A 118 13.27 -6.72 5.51
N LYS A 119 13.49 -8.03 5.56
CA LYS A 119 13.96 -8.70 6.80
C LYS A 119 15.27 -8.11 7.30
N HIS A 120 16.20 -7.81 6.39
CA HIS A 120 17.45 -7.16 6.74
C HIS A 120 17.25 -5.73 7.24
N GLN A 121 16.40 -4.95 6.58
CA GLN A 121 16.08 -3.59 7.01
C GLN A 121 15.44 -3.56 8.41
N LEU A 122 14.57 -4.52 8.74
CA LEU A 122 13.95 -4.61 10.06
C LEU A 122 14.95 -4.74 11.22
N THR A 123 16.15 -5.29 10.98
CA THR A 123 17.16 -5.40 12.04
C THR A 123 17.83 -4.06 12.36
N GLN A 124 17.69 -3.08 11.47
CA GLN A 124 18.29 -1.75 11.57
C GLN A 124 17.26 -0.68 11.95
N MET A 125 15.97 -1.00 11.85
CA MET A 125 14.88 -0.10 12.18
C MET A 125 14.71 0.06 13.71
N PRO A 126 14.32 1.27 14.17
CA PRO A 126 13.95 1.47 15.56
C PRO A 126 12.66 0.69 15.91
N PRO A 127 12.45 0.31 17.20
CA PRO A 127 11.32 -0.53 17.60
C PRO A 127 9.95 0.00 17.18
N ASP A 128 9.75 1.32 17.22
CA ASP A 128 8.51 1.97 16.81
C ASP A 128 8.27 1.82 15.29
N ALA A 129 9.31 1.92 14.45
CA ALA A 129 9.21 1.70 13.01
C ALA A 129 8.93 0.22 12.68
N VAL A 130 9.58 -0.72 13.38
CA VAL A 130 9.31 -2.16 13.25
C VAL A 130 7.85 -2.48 13.58
N LYS A 131 7.28 -1.83 14.60
CA LYS A 131 5.87 -2.02 14.96
C LYS A 131 4.93 -1.55 13.84
N ILE A 132 5.16 -0.35 13.30
CA ILE A 132 4.37 0.20 12.18
C ILE A 132 4.45 -0.71 10.95
N TYR A 133 5.67 -1.16 10.63
CA TYR A 133 5.89 -2.13 9.57
C TYR A 133 5.03 -3.39 9.74
N HIS A 134 5.05 -3.98 10.93
CA HIS A 134 4.28 -5.20 11.21
C HIS A 134 2.76 -4.98 11.13
N GLU A 135 2.27 -3.80 11.51
CA GLU A 135 0.86 -3.43 11.33
C GLU A 135 0.49 -3.33 9.84
N MET A 136 1.30 -2.62 9.04
CA MET A 136 1.08 -2.49 7.60
C MET A 136 1.15 -3.85 6.90
N PHE A 137 2.15 -4.67 7.23
CA PHE A 137 2.30 -6.00 6.68
C PHE A 137 1.14 -6.94 7.06
N GLY A 138 0.71 -6.90 8.33
CA GLY A 138 -0.44 -7.65 8.81
C GLY A 138 -1.72 -7.27 8.04
N ALA A 139 -1.94 -5.97 7.84
CA ALA A 139 -3.05 -5.46 7.06
C ALA A 139 -2.99 -5.87 5.58
N ALA A 140 -1.81 -5.82 4.96
CA ALA A 140 -1.62 -6.28 3.57
C ALA A 140 -1.93 -7.78 3.40
N ARG A 141 -1.52 -8.61 4.37
CA ARG A 141 -1.86 -10.04 4.38
C ARG A 141 -3.36 -10.29 4.55
N GLU A 142 -4.03 -9.49 5.37
CA GLU A 142 -5.48 -9.54 5.55
C GLU A 142 -6.22 -9.17 4.26
N MET A 143 -5.78 -8.12 3.56
CA MET A 143 -6.30 -7.76 2.23
C MET A 143 -6.09 -8.89 1.22
N ARG A 144 -4.90 -9.51 1.18
CA ARG A 144 -4.61 -10.65 0.29
C ARG A 144 -5.56 -11.81 0.56
N ALA A 145 -5.76 -12.16 1.83
CA ALA A 145 -6.69 -13.22 2.24
C ALA A 145 -8.14 -12.88 1.86
N GLY A 146 -8.56 -11.62 2.05
CA GLY A 146 -9.87 -11.12 1.63
C GLY A 146 -10.10 -11.27 0.12
N LEU A 147 -9.12 -10.90 -0.70
CA LEU A 147 -9.19 -11.04 -2.16
C LEU A 147 -9.22 -12.51 -2.60
N GLN A 148 -8.42 -13.38 -1.99
CA GLN A 148 -8.46 -14.83 -2.23
C GLN A 148 -9.83 -15.43 -1.88
N ARG A 149 -10.44 -14.94 -0.78
CA ARG A 149 -11.78 -15.31 -0.38
C ARG A 149 -12.83 -14.86 -1.40
N MET A 150 -12.74 -13.62 -1.87
CA MET A 150 -13.59 -13.10 -2.95
C MET A 150 -13.45 -13.92 -4.24
N ALA A 151 -12.24 -14.34 -4.60
CA ALA A 151 -11.98 -15.17 -5.79
C ALA A 151 -12.64 -16.56 -5.69
N SER A 152 -12.82 -17.10 -4.48
CA SER A 152 -13.48 -18.40 -4.27
C SER A 152 -14.95 -18.45 -4.72
N TYR A 153 -15.56 -17.29 -5.00
CA TYR A 153 -16.89 -17.20 -5.61
C TYR A 153 -16.98 -17.96 -6.95
N GLY A 154 -15.92 -18.01 -7.74
CA GLY A 154 -15.91 -18.74 -9.03
C GLY A 154 -16.32 -20.21 -8.89
N GLU A 155 -15.87 -20.84 -7.79
CA GLU A 155 -16.13 -22.23 -7.44
C GLU A 155 -17.38 -22.39 -6.57
N LYS A 156 -17.47 -21.61 -5.48
CA LYS A 156 -18.49 -21.78 -4.45
C LYS A 156 -19.83 -21.12 -4.79
N ARG A 157 -19.80 -20.10 -5.64
CA ARG A 157 -20.96 -19.27 -6.00
C ARG A 157 -21.66 -18.66 -4.77
N ASP A 158 -20.90 -18.39 -3.72
CA ASP A 158 -21.40 -17.89 -2.44
C ASP A 158 -21.08 -16.39 -2.28
N MET A 159 -22.14 -15.57 -2.25
CA MET A 159 -22.02 -14.13 -2.02
C MET A 159 -21.50 -13.78 -0.63
N ALA A 160 -21.66 -14.66 0.38
CA ALA A 160 -21.10 -14.43 1.70
C ALA A 160 -19.55 -14.39 1.67
N GLU A 161 -18.92 -15.12 0.74
CA GLU A 161 -17.46 -15.07 0.54
C GLU A 161 -17.03 -13.76 -0.11
N VAL A 162 -17.83 -13.25 -1.06
CA VAL A 162 -17.61 -11.96 -1.71
C VAL A 162 -17.70 -10.82 -0.69
N GLU A 163 -18.78 -10.79 0.09
CA GLU A 163 -19.01 -9.74 1.09
C GLU A 163 -18.04 -9.84 2.27
N GLY A 164 -17.72 -11.06 2.70
CA GLY A 164 -16.72 -11.32 3.74
C GLY A 164 -15.35 -10.83 3.30
N GLY A 165 -14.89 -11.24 2.11
CA GLY A 165 -13.59 -10.83 1.60
C GLY A 165 -13.49 -9.33 1.32
N LEU A 166 -14.56 -8.68 0.85
CA LEU A 166 -14.59 -7.23 0.69
C LEU A 166 -14.44 -6.50 2.03
N ARG A 167 -15.09 -7.00 3.09
CA ARG A 167 -14.94 -6.44 4.45
C ARG A 167 -13.52 -6.60 4.96
N ASP A 168 -12.88 -7.74 4.70
CA ASP A 168 -11.48 -8.00 5.07
C ASP A 168 -10.53 -7.03 4.33
N VAL A 169 -10.79 -6.75 3.05
CA VAL A 169 -10.04 -5.73 2.27
C VAL A 169 -10.25 -4.32 2.83
N GLU A 170 -11.49 -3.92 3.12
CA GLU A 170 -11.78 -2.62 3.74
C GLU A 170 -11.11 -2.46 5.10
N GLY A 171 -11.17 -3.49 5.94
CA GLY A 171 -10.52 -3.49 7.25
C GLY A 171 -9.00 -3.36 7.12
N GLY A 172 -8.38 -4.08 6.19
CA GLY A 172 -6.97 -3.96 5.89
C GLY A 172 -6.57 -2.55 5.44
N LEU A 173 -7.33 -1.94 4.51
CA LEU A 173 -7.07 -0.57 4.08
C LEU A 173 -7.14 0.43 5.25
N TRP A 174 -8.14 0.33 6.12
CA TRP A 174 -8.23 1.17 7.32
C TRP A 174 -7.05 1.02 8.27
N ARG A 175 -6.52 -0.19 8.40
CA ARG A 175 -5.35 -0.44 9.25
C ARG A 175 -4.07 0.12 8.64
N VAL A 176 -3.91 0.02 7.32
CA VAL A 176 -2.81 0.69 6.61
C VAL A 176 -2.90 2.20 6.82
N ASP A 177 -4.08 2.78 6.63
CA ASP A 177 -4.37 4.21 6.81
C ASP A 177 -4.00 4.69 8.23
N ALA A 178 -4.43 3.96 9.26
CA ALA A 178 -4.10 4.25 10.65
C ALA A 178 -2.60 4.10 10.94
N ALA A 179 -1.94 3.09 10.38
CA ALA A 179 -0.49 2.89 10.54
C ALA A 179 0.30 4.03 9.88
N GLN A 180 -0.16 4.56 8.75
CA GLN A 180 0.44 5.72 8.09
C GLN A 180 0.29 6.99 8.93
N ASP A 181 -0.87 7.21 9.57
CA ASP A 181 -1.05 8.36 10.48
C ASP A 181 -0.07 8.30 11.66
N VAL A 182 0.13 7.11 12.23
CA VAL A 182 1.13 6.90 13.29
C VAL A 182 2.55 7.15 12.77
N ALA A 183 2.86 6.69 11.55
CA ALA A 183 4.18 6.92 10.94
C ALA A 183 4.45 8.41 10.70
N ALA A 184 3.46 9.14 10.18
CA ALA A 184 3.55 10.58 9.95
C ALA A 184 3.76 11.34 11.26
N GLN A 185 2.95 11.05 12.29
CA GLN A 185 3.09 11.68 13.61
C GLN A 185 4.50 11.42 14.19
N LYS A 186 5.00 10.18 14.11
CA LYS A 186 6.34 9.82 14.60
C LYS A 186 7.46 10.53 13.83
N GLY A 187 7.28 10.71 12.51
CA GLY A 187 8.19 11.51 11.70
C GLY A 187 8.23 12.99 12.13
N GLU A 188 7.07 13.58 12.42
CA GLU A 188 6.98 14.97 12.93
C GLU A 188 7.64 15.12 14.31
N GLU A 189 7.39 14.17 15.22
CA GLU A 189 8.01 14.15 16.56
C GLU A 189 9.55 14.07 16.48
N ALA A 190 10.08 13.19 15.62
CA ALA A 190 11.52 13.05 15.42
C ALA A 190 12.15 14.31 14.80
N ALA A 191 11.48 14.93 13.81
CA ALA A 191 11.95 16.17 13.20
C ALA A 191 11.97 17.34 14.18
N ALA A 192 10.98 17.44 15.07
CA ALA A 192 10.93 18.46 16.12
C ALA A 192 12.08 18.28 17.13
N ALA A 193 12.37 17.05 17.53
CA ALA A 193 13.45 16.75 18.47
C ALA A 193 14.86 17.00 17.89
N ALA A 194 15.05 16.86 16.57
CA ALA A 194 16.33 17.12 15.90
C ALA A 194 16.60 18.62 15.63
N GLY A 195 15.59 19.48 15.77
CA GLY A 195 15.69 20.93 15.57
C GLY A 195 15.98 21.74 16.84
N GLU A 196 16.06 21.08 18.01
CA GLU A 196 16.45 21.64 19.31
C GLU A 196 17.93 21.35 19.63
#